data_AF-A0A973NPL1-F1
#
_entry.id   AF-A0A973NPL1-F1
#
_cell.length_a   1.000
_cell.length_b   1.000
_cell.length_c   1.000
_cell.angle_alpha   90.00
_cell.angle_beta   90.00
_cell.angle_gamma   90.00
#
_symmetry.space_group_name_H-M   'P 1'
#
loop_
_entity.id
_entity.type
_entity.pdbx_description
1 polymer ?
#
loop_
_entity_poly.entity_id
_entity_poly.type
_entity_poly.pdbx_seq_one_letter_code
_entity_poly.pdbx_strand_id
1 'polypeptide(L)'
;MYLRRSAQGFAVVKRFVPALEAGSSGTVAGWRISRRYGSLPVVEVEGGGTWQGYTCSLTTLLELASGKPRELVSVPLFYDDAGAVVDKKATRIEGRIVRVIAGKSFDVEYSGSRRFSDRYVRHGDRYTLVGKSRMETC
;
A
#
# COMPACT_ATOMS: atom_id res chain seq x y z
N MET A 1 8.94 -13.87 7.27
CA MET A 1 9.34 -15.28 7.46
C MET A 1 9.45 -15.52 8.96
N TYR A 2 8.69 -16.47 9.53
CA TYR A 2 8.84 -16.83 10.95
C TYR A 2 9.57 -18.17 11.05
N LEU A 3 10.72 -18.15 11.72
CA LEU A 3 11.54 -19.33 11.97
C LEU A 3 11.39 -19.73 13.43
N ARG A 4 11.07 -21.00 13.69
CA ARG A 4 11.18 -21.57 15.03
C ARG A 4 12.48 -22.34 15.09
N ARG A 5 13.24 -22.09 16.15
CA ARG A 5 14.44 -22.86 16.45
C ARG A 5 14.03 -24.30 16.78
N SER A 6 14.60 -25.27 16.07
CA SER A 6 14.51 -26.70 16.34
C SER A 6 15.90 -27.23 16.73
N ALA A 7 15.95 -28.48 17.19
CA ALA A 7 17.20 -29.14 17.57
C ALA A 7 18.22 -29.28 16.41
N GLN A 8 17.78 -29.17 15.14
CA GLN A 8 18.64 -29.27 13.95
C GLN A 8 18.81 -27.94 13.19
N GLY A 9 18.34 -26.81 13.72
CA GLY A 9 18.48 -25.49 13.09
C GLY A 9 17.22 -24.64 13.14
N PHE A 10 16.96 -23.85 12.12
CA PHE A 10 15.74 -23.03 12.02
C PHE A 10 14.73 -23.70 11.08
N ALA A 11 13.55 -24.03 11.60
CA ALA A 11 12.46 -24.57 10.81
C ALA A 11 11.46 -23.46 10.44
N VAL A 12 11.07 -23.40 9.17
CA VAL A 12 10.01 -22.49 8.69
C VAL A 12 8.68 -22.99 9.23
N VAL A 13 8.07 -22.25 10.16
CA VAL A 13 6.79 -22.64 10.79
C VAL A 13 5.59 -22.22 9.96
N LYS A 14 5.70 -21.09 9.26
CA LYS A 14 4.64 -20.58 8.39
C LYS A 14 5.26 -19.64 7.36
N ARG A 15 5.05 -19.91 6.08
CA ARG A 15 5.23 -18.90 5.03
C ARG A 15 3.93 -18.10 5.00
N PHE A 16 3.92 -16.92 5.61
CA PHE A 16 2.81 -15.97 5.47
C PHE A 16 2.94 -15.03 4.28
N VAL A 17 4.01 -15.22 3.49
CA VAL A 17 4.20 -14.53 2.22
C VAL A 17 4.16 -15.51 1.03
N PRO A 18 3.08 -16.29 0.80
CA PRO A 18 2.74 -16.75 -0.53
C PRO A 18 1.71 -15.77 -1.13
N ALA A 19 2.01 -15.21 -2.31
CA ALA A 19 1.05 -14.50 -3.16
C ALA A 19 0.49 -13.16 -2.64
N LEU A 20 1.36 -12.18 -2.38
CA LEU A 20 0.98 -10.77 -2.53
C LEU A 20 1.14 -10.43 -4.02
N GLU A 21 0.12 -10.71 -4.82
CA GLU A 21 0.00 -10.14 -6.16
C GLU A 21 -0.49 -8.70 -6.00
N ALA A 22 0.41 -7.79 -5.65
CA ALA A 22 0.11 -6.36 -5.60
C ALA A 22 0.37 -5.77 -7.00
N GLY A 23 -0.69 -5.61 -7.80
CA GLY A 23 -0.64 -4.99 -9.13
C GLY A 23 -0.92 -5.95 -10.29
N SER A 24 -1.27 -5.38 -11.45
CA SER A 24 -1.66 -6.10 -12.68
C SER A 24 -0.57 -7.02 -13.26
N SER A 25 0.66 -6.97 -12.73
CA SER A 25 1.81 -7.80 -13.11
C SER A 25 2.38 -8.64 -11.96
N GLY A 26 1.74 -8.68 -10.79
CA GLY A 26 2.17 -9.50 -9.64
C GLY A 26 3.54 -9.14 -9.04
N THR A 27 4.15 -8.01 -9.43
CA THR A 27 5.50 -7.64 -8.98
C THR A 27 5.42 -6.74 -7.75
N VAL A 28 5.85 -7.28 -6.61
CA VAL A 28 6.06 -6.48 -5.38
C VAL A 28 7.28 -5.59 -5.60
N ALA A 29 7.06 -4.27 -5.70
CA ALA A 29 8.13 -3.29 -5.85
C ALA A 29 8.94 -3.14 -4.55
N GLY A 30 8.29 -3.33 -3.41
CA GLY A 30 8.92 -3.30 -2.10
C GLY A 30 7.95 -3.71 -0.99
N TRP A 31 8.50 -4.08 0.17
CA TRP A 31 7.69 -4.29 1.36
C TRP A 31 8.46 -3.90 2.62
N ARG A 32 7.73 -3.51 3.66
CA ARG A 32 8.30 -3.22 4.98
C ARG A 32 7.31 -3.51 6.09
N ILE A 33 7.80 -3.73 7.31
CA ILE A 33 6.96 -3.87 8.50
C ILE A 33 6.94 -2.54 9.25
N SER A 34 5.75 -2.13 9.69
CA SER A 34 5.54 -0.93 10.50
C SER A 34 4.66 -1.22 11.69
N ARG A 35 4.93 -0.55 12.82
CA ARG A 35 4.09 -0.59 14.03
C ARG A 35 3.29 0.70 14.23
N ARG A 36 3.28 1.61 13.24
CA ARG A 36 2.68 2.95 13.39
C ARG A 36 1.16 2.98 13.28
N TYR A 37 0.53 1.93 12.74
CA TYR A 37 -0.90 1.94 12.41
C TYR A 37 -1.82 1.35 13.48
N GLY A 38 -1.27 0.70 14.50
CA GLY A 38 -2.06 -0.02 15.52
C GLY A 38 -1.19 -0.82 16.48
N SER A 39 -1.83 -1.62 17.33
CA SER A 39 -1.15 -2.49 18.31
C SER A 39 -0.44 -3.67 17.67
N LEU A 40 -0.92 -4.13 16.50
CA LEU A 40 -0.33 -5.23 15.74
C LEU A 40 0.61 -4.70 14.64
N PRO A 41 1.68 -5.44 14.31
CA PRO A 41 2.53 -5.10 13.17
C PRO A 41 1.74 -5.12 11.86
N VAL A 42 2.01 -4.15 10.99
CA VAL A 42 1.44 -4.04 9.65
C VAL A 42 2.54 -4.19 8.62
N VAL A 43 2.35 -5.06 7.64
CA VAL A 43 3.17 -5.13 6.43
C VAL A 43 2.62 -4.11 5.44
N GLU A 44 3.47 -3.19 5.02
CA GLU A 44 3.20 -2.32 3.87
C GLU A 44 3.79 -2.98 2.64
N VAL A 45 2.99 -3.17 1.61
CA VAL A 45 3.41 -3.82 0.37
C VAL A 45 3.13 -2.89 -0.78
N GLU A 46 4.18 -2.49 -1.47
CA GLU A 46 4.09 -1.68 -2.66
C GLU A 46 3.98 -2.58 -3.88
N GLY A 47 2.97 -2.29 -4.71
CA GLY A 47 2.74 -2.96 -5.97
C GLY A 47 2.28 -1.97 -7.01
N GLY A 48 2.49 -2.30 -8.28
CA GLY A 48 2.19 -1.38 -9.36
C GLY A 48 2.56 -1.96 -10.70
N GLY A 49 2.27 -1.20 -11.75
CA GLY A 49 2.55 -1.61 -13.11
C GLY A 49 2.41 -0.46 -14.08
N THR A 50 2.96 -0.69 -15.28
CA THR A 50 2.81 0.20 -16.43
C THR A 50 1.99 -0.52 -17.49
N TRP A 51 0.91 0.11 -17.96
CA TRP A 51 0.07 -0.42 -19.03
C TRP A 51 -0.29 0.68 -20.02
N GLN A 52 -0.01 0.45 -21.31
CA GLN A 52 -0.29 1.41 -22.38
C GLN A 52 0.24 2.84 -22.11
N GLY A 53 1.41 2.95 -21.45
CA GLY A 53 2.02 4.24 -21.13
C GLY A 53 1.54 4.91 -19.84
N TYR A 54 0.58 4.31 -19.13
CA TYR A 54 0.17 4.72 -17.79
C TYR A 54 0.88 3.89 -16.73
N THR A 55 1.55 4.53 -15.78
CA THR A 55 2.20 3.88 -14.64
C THR A 55 1.46 4.22 -13.36
N CYS A 56 1.06 3.21 -12.60
CA CYS A 56 0.43 3.38 -11.30
C CYS A 56 1.07 2.51 -10.24
N SER A 57 1.06 2.99 -9.00
CA SER A 57 1.38 2.16 -7.83
C SER A 57 0.40 2.38 -6.69
N LEU A 58 0.24 1.32 -5.90
CA LEU A 58 -0.51 1.28 -4.67
C LEU A 58 0.33 0.69 -3.55
N THR A 59 -0.01 1.05 -2.32
CA THR A 59 0.49 0.40 -1.12
C THR A 59 -0.66 -0.26 -0.38
N THR A 60 -0.57 -1.58 -0.22
CA THR A 60 -1.50 -2.37 0.59
C THR A 60 -0.98 -2.50 2.01
N LEU A 61 -1.83 -2.19 2.99
CA LEU A 61 -1.54 -2.32 4.41
C LEU A 61 -2.15 -3.62 4.95
N LEU A 62 -1.32 -4.56 5.39
CA LEU A 62 -1.72 -5.87 5.92
C LEU A 62 -1.36 -6.01 7.40
N GLU A 63 -2.34 -6.06 8.28
CA GLU A 63 -2.14 -6.28 9.72
C GLU A 63 -1.90 -7.76 10.02
N LEU A 64 -0.82 -8.06 10.75
CA LEU A 64 -0.42 -9.42 11.11
C LEU A 64 -1.14 -9.90 12.39
N ALA A 65 -2.43 -10.23 12.26
CA ALA A 65 -3.18 -10.85 13.35
C ALA A 65 -2.82 -12.34 13.55
N SER A 66 -3.01 -12.84 14.78
CA SER A 66 -2.63 -14.19 15.20
C SER A 66 -3.31 -15.32 14.40
N GLY A 67 -4.53 -15.09 13.92
CA GLY A 67 -5.25 -16.04 13.06
C GLY A 67 -4.80 -15.98 11.60
N LYS A 68 -4.98 -14.82 10.97
CA LYS A 68 -4.59 -14.55 9.57
C LYS A 68 -4.28 -13.06 9.36
N PRO A 69 -3.38 -12.71 8.43
CA PRO A 69 -3.21 -11.36 7.95
C PRO A 69 -4.53 -10.79 7.47
N ARG A 70 -4.72 -9.52 7.77
CA ARG A 70 -5.92 -8.78 7.41
C ARG A 70 -5.53 -7.56 6.62
N GLU A 71 -6.07 -7.45 5.41
CA GLU A 71 -5.95 -6.21 4.66
C GLU A 71 -6.74 -5.10 5.34
N LEU A 72 -6.04 -4.04 5.70
CA LEU A 72 -6.62 -2.84 6.28
C LEU A 72 -7.13 -1.91 5.18
N VAL A 73 -6.35 -1.71 4.12
CA VAL A 73 -6.64 -0.82 2.98
C VAL A 73 -5.56 -0.94 1.89
N SER A 74 -5.91 -0.63 0.64
CA SER A 74 -4.97 -0.33 -0.45
C SER A 74 -5.08 1.13 -0.83
N VAL A 75 -3.94 1.83 -0.86
CA VAL A 75 -3.85 3.28 -1.08
C VAL A 75 -3.07 3.53 -2.36
N PRO A 76 -3.64 4.19 -3.39
CA PRO A 76 -2.86 4.59 -4.55
C PRO A 76 -1.85 5.67 -4.14
N LEU A 77 -0.57 5.45 -4.46
CA LEU A 77 0.53 6.37 -4.10
C LEU A 77 1.30 6.89 -5.30
N PHE A 78 1.04 6.39 -6.51
CA PHE A 78 1.71 6.86 -7.71
C PHE A 78 0.80 6.81 -8.93
N TYR A 79 0.87 7.84 -9.76
CA TYR A 79 0.30 7.91 -11.10
C TYR A 79 1.21 8.70 -12.02
N ASP A 80 1.44 8.21 -13.23
CA ASP A 80 2.15 8.89 -14.31
C ASP A 80 1.55 8.49 -15.67
N ASP A 81 1.14 9.45 -16.49
CA ASP A 81 0.59 9.22 -17.84
C ASP A 81 1.54 9.66 -18.97
N ALA A 82 2.77 10.05 -18.66
CA ALA A 82 3.70 10.63 -19.63
C ALA A 82 4.04 9.68 -20.80
N GLY A 83 3.89 8.37 -20.61
CA GLY A 83 4.06 7.38 -21.67
C GLY A 83 2.85 7.23 -22.61
N ALA A 84 1.70 7.81 -22.25
CA ALA A 84 0.44 7.67 -22.98
C ALA A 84 0.01 8.98 -23.67
N VAL A 85 0.34 10.14 -23.09
CA VAL A 85 -0.09 11.44 -23.61
C VAL A 85 1.00 12.09 -24.48
N VAL A 86 0.62 12.52 -25.69
CA VAL A 86 1.55 13.15 -26.67
C VAL A 86 1.22 14.63 -26.87
N ASP A 87 -0.07 14.98 -26.91
CA ASP A 87 -0.56 16.34 -27.25
C ASP A 87 -1.04 17.16 -26.05
N LYS A 88 -0.87 16.63 -24.83
CA LYS A 88 -1.29 17.27 -23.58
C LYS A 88 -0.19 17.19 -22.54
N LYS A 89 -0.22 18.11 -21.59
CA LYS A 89 0.71 18.09 -20.46
C LYS A 89 0.47 16.84 -19.62
N ALA A 90 1.51 16.03 -19.46
CA ALA A 90 1.50 14.85 -18.63
C ALA A 90 1.19 15.16 -17.15
N THR A 91 0.47 14.24 -16.53
CA THR A 91 0.14 14.21 -15.13
C THR A 91 1.03 13.20 -14.42
N ARG A 92 1.77 13.68 -13.43
CA ARG A 92 2.53 12.85 -12.51
C ARG A 92 2.18 13.22 -11.09
N ILE A 93 1.71 12.26 -10.29
CA ILE A 93 1.29 12.48 -8.91
C ILE A 93 1.91 11.42 -8.01
N GLU A 94 2.49 11.89 -6.91
CA GLU A 94 3.15 11.08 -5.90
C GLU A 94 2.50 11.31 -4.53
N GLY A 95 2.12 10.22 -3.89
CA GLY A 95 1.43 10.16 -2.61
C GLY A 95 2.35 9.67 -1.49
N ARG A 96 2.17 10.23 -0.28
CA ARG A 96 2.87 9.78 0.93
C ARG A 96 1.91 9.65 2.10
N ILE A 97 1.93 8.49 2.76
CA ILE A 97 1.21 8.28 4.02
C ILE A 97 1.89 9.07 5.14
N VAL A 98 1.16 10.01 5.72
CA VAL A 98 1.59 10.93 6.78
C VAL A 98 0.57 10.97 7.92
N ARG A 99 0.91 11.65 9.03
CA ARG A 99 0.02 11.90 10.18
C ARG A 99 -0.75 10.66 10.66
N VAL A 100 -0.04 9.54 10.79
CA VAL A 100 -0.64 8.29 11.26
C VAL A 100 -0.99 8.42 12.74
N ILE A 101 -2.27 8.23 13.06
CA ILE A 101 -2.79 8.08 14.42
C ILE A 101 -3.20 6.62 14.57
N ALA A 102 -2.40 5.87 15.33
CA ALA A 102 -2.56 4.42 15.51
C ALA A 102 -4.00 4.03 15.88
N GLY A 103 -4.56 3.08 15.14
CA GLY A 103 -5.92 2.57 15.33
C GLY A 103 -7.04 3.55 15.00
N LYS A 104 -6.74 4.76 14.50
CA LYS A 104 -7.75 5.82 14.27
C LYS A 104 -7.76 6.32 12.84
N SER A 105 -6.65 6.86 12.34
CA SER A 105 -6.62 7.49 11.02
C SER A 105 -5.22 7.67 10.49
N PHE A 106 -5.11 7.96 9.21
CA PHE A 106 -3.91 8.55 8.60
C PHE A 106 -4.32 9.43 7.44
N ASP A 107 -3.42 10.30 7.03
CA ASP A 107 -3.61 11.11 5.83
C ASP A 107 -2.64 10.66 4.75
N VAL A 108 -3.00 10.92 3.50
CA VAL A 108 -2.13 10.76 2.34
C VAL A 108 -1.97 12.13 1.72
N GLU A 109 -0.74 12.60 1.62
CA GLU A 109 -0.43 13.85 0.93
C GLU A 109 0.04 13.55 -0.48
N TYR A 110 -0.66 14.15 -1.46
CA TYR A 110 -0.36 14.04 -2.86
C TYR A 110 0.30 15.31 -3.37
N SER A 111 1.31 15.13 -4.21
CA SER A 111 2.09 16.21 -4.83
C SER A 111 2.48 15.86 -6.27
N GLY A 112 3.09 16.80 -6.98
CA GLY A 112 3.42 16.68 -8.40
C GLY A 112 2.59 17.65 -9.23
N SER A 113 1.96 17.16 -10.31
CA SER A 113 1.09 17.95 -11.19
C SER A 113 -0.13 18.54 -10.45
N ARG A 114 -0.61 17.88 -9.39
CA ARG A 114 -1.69 18.35 -8.53
C ARG A 114 -1.32 18.14 -7.06
N ARG A 115 -1.83 19.02 -6.18
CA ARG A 115 -1.65 18.90 -4.71
C ARG A 115 -3.02 18.76 -4.04
N PHE A 116 -3.17 17.70 -3.27
CA PHE A 116 -4.37 17.44 -2.47
C PHE A 116 -4.02 16.43 -1.36
N SER A 117 -4.97 16.19 -0.46
CA SER A 117 -4.81 15.21 0.60
C SER A 117 -6.06 14.37 0.73
N ASP A 118 -5.85 13.08 0.98
CA ASP A 118 -6.89 12.14 1.33
C ASP A 118 -6.79 11.78 2.82
N ARG A 119 -7.94 11.61 3.48
CA ARG A 119 -8.00 11.19 4.87
C ARG A 119 -8.63 9.81 4.97
N TYR A 120 -7.95 8.90 5.65
CA TYR A 120 -8.42 7.56 5.90
C TYR A 120 -8.73 7.38 7.37
N VAL A 121 -9.93 6.86 7.69
CA VAL A 121 -10.39 6.64 9.07
C VAL A 121 -10.64 5.14 9.28
N ARG A 122 -10.24 4.64 10.45
CA ARG A 122 -10.43 3.25 10.86
C ARG A 122 -11.89 3.01 11.22
N HIS A 123 -12.51 2.05 10.56
CA HIS A 123 -13.83 1.53 10.91
C HIS A 123 -13.69 0.03 11.16
N GLY A 124 -13.65 -0.33 12.45
CA GLY A 124 -13.34 -1.67 12.92
C GLY A 124 -12.00 -2.15 12.37
N ASP A 125 -12.08 -3.02 11.38
CA ASP A 125 -10.97 -3.81 10.87
C ASP A 125 -10.32 -3.25 9.60
N ARG A 126 -10.87 -2.16 9.05
CA ARG A 126 -10.41 -1.55 7.79
C ARG A 126 -10.27 -0.04 7.93
N TYR A 127 -9.43 0.55 7.09
CA TYR A 127 -9.44 2.00 6.86
C TYR A 127 -10.28 2.32 5.64
N THR A 128 -11.14 3.34 5.73
CA THR A 128 -11.93 3.84 4.61
C THR A 128 -11.59 5.30 4.34
N LEU A 129 -11.58 5.65 3.05
CA LEU A 129 -11.41 7.03 2.62
C LEU A 129 -12.61 7.87 3.06
N VAL A 130 -12.34 9.07 3.59
CA VAL A 130 -13.35 10.07 3.86
C VAL A 130 -13.62 10.85 2.56
N GLY A 131 -14.82 10.68 1.99
CA GLY A 131 -15.19 11.33 0.74
C GLY A 131 -14.71 10.56 -0.50
N LYS A 132 -14.27 11.29 -1.53
CA LYS A 132 -13.78 10.73 -2.80
C LYS A 132 -12.36 11.22 -3.07
N SER A 133 -11.50 10.31 -3.51
CA SER A 133 -10.12 10.64 -3.87
C SER A 133 -10.12 11.41 -5.19
N ARG A 134 -9.14 12.30 -5.34
CA ARG A 134 -8.83 12.94 -6.64
C ARG A 134 -7.71 12.22 -7.38
N MET A 135 -7.16 11.16 -6.79
CA MET A 135 -6.09 10.37 -7.36
C MET A 135 -6.61 9.55 -8.54
N GLU A 136 -5.88 9.59 -9.64
CA GLU A 136 -6.12 8.74 -10.79
C GLU A 136 -5.75 7.28 -10.49
N THR A 137 -6.39 6.37 -11.20
CA THR A 137 -6.15 4.93 -11.07
C THR A 137 -5.92 4.32 -12.45
N CYS A 138 -4.97 3.39 -12.49
CA CYS A 138 -4.94 2.28 -13.43
C CYS A 138 -5.68 1.11 -12.74
#